data_AF-A0A836HZP9-F1
#
_entry.id   AF-A0A836HZP9-F1
#
_cell.length_a   1.000
_cell.length_b   1.000
_cell.length_c   1.000
_cell.angle_alpha   90.00
_cell.angle_beta   90.00
_cell.angle_gamma   90.00
#
_symmetry.space_group_name_H-M   'P 1'
#
loop_
_entity.id
_entity.type
_entity.pdbx_description
1 polymer ?
#
loop_
_entity_poly.entity_id
_entity_poly.type
_entity_poly.pdbx_seq_one_letter_code
_entity_poly.pdbx_strand_id
1 'polypeptide(L)'
;MQRCVMSCMVAPTRSAAPPQLGKLLASLASVLFAIGVLSVAVASPIAAAEAEASPKSNKDSPATELLTHVTFASCNRQSNDQSVCMKSITSTIAAQCERDGGNSSKPHTGLLLWLGNAVYADVDEAGVALSLARPAHGIEEEYKHLTGNPYYREFVKEVVGGGAGRVSGIWDDRDLGQRGADSSYPQSEAVRCLYLGYIWKGHPLAVTDATGDGTPGALYAFTGIPAPAGTPLAAHFVHSVCTVTLDVRTQRTSLPDLADALLHSSDATGLRLHSRNGATLDDKLAEIRGVRARVMEADLLGRRQWAWLERTFATYLTPTAHSPGDAAGRVHCAVTLIASSWQLLLSDNKPFEGWDLYPASRSRLLLLLKRYKVEHFVFLSGHAELGKLGVVRRASKRDICFGGHTAAPAGSLPREPLFLPSLSPL
;
A
#
# COMPACT_ATOMS: atom_id res chain seq x y z
N MET A 1 28.54 -3.55 -32.55
CA MET A 1 28.66 -4.78 -33.36
C MET A 1 28.82 -5.97 -32.43
N GLN A 2 27.75 -6.75 -32.22
CA GLN A 2 27.76 -8.20 -31.99
C GLN A 2 26.30 -8.61 -31.79
N ARG A 3 25.74 -9.27 -32.82
CA ARG A 3 24.39 -9.84 -32.82
C ARG A 3 24.48 -11.21 -32.16
N CYS A 4 23.74 -11.45 -31.09
CA CYS A 4 23.52 -12.79 -30.56
C CYS A 4 22.16 -13.28 -31.06
N VAL A 5 22.20 -14.16 -32.07
CA VAL A 5 21.05 -14.91 -32.60
C VAL A 5 20.97 -16.20 -31.78
N MET A 6 19.86 -16.44 -31.09
CA MET A 6 19.61 -17.71 -30.44
C MET A 6 18.37 -18.38 -31.04
N SER A 7 18.62 -19.54 -31.63
CA SER A 7 17.72 -20.38 -32.40
C SER A 7 16.81 -21.19 -31.48
N CYS A 8 15.50 -21.21 -31.78
CA CYS A 8 14.52 -22.08 -31.13
C CYS A 8 14.58 -23.49 -31.75
N MET A 9 14.84 -24.51 -30.94
CA MET A 9 14.56 -25.90 -31.29
C MET A 9 13.25 -26.35 -30.62
N VAL A 10 12.33 -26.80 -31.45
CA VAL A 10 11.04 -27.42 -31.09
C VAL A 10 11.20 -28.94 -31.20
N ALA A 11 10.75 -29.68 -30.18
CA ALA A 11 10.50 -31.11 -30.25
C ALA A 11 9.37 -31.50 -29.26
N PRO A 12 8.63 -32.60 -29.51
CA PRO A 12 7.16 -32.59 -29.45
C PRO A 12 6.55 -33.17 -28.17
N THR A 13 5.32 -32.75 -27.92
CA THR A 13 4.40 -33.23 -26.88
C THR A 13 3.82 -34.61 -27.23
N ARG A 14 3.83 -35.53 -26.25
CA ARG A 14 3.03 -36.77 -26.28
C ARG A 14 1.84 -36.64 -25.35
N SER A 15 0.67 -36.90 -25.94
CA SER A 15 -0.65 -37.05 -25.35
C SER A 15 -0.75 -38.31 -24.48
N ALA A 16 -1.43 -38.22 -23.34
CA ALA A 16 -2.06 -39.37 -22.69
C ALA A 16 -3.38 -38.93 -22.02
N ALA A 17 -4.45 -39.65 -22.36
CA ALA A 17 -5.82 -39.48 -21.92
C ALA A 17 -6.09 -40.16 -20.55
N PRO A 18 -7.24 -39.90 -19.88
CA PRO A 18 -7.47 -40.25 -18.48
C PRO A 18 -8.15 -41.63 -18.33
N PRO A 19 -8.11 -42.27 -17.15
CA PRO A 19 -9.01 -43.36 -16.85
C PRO A 19 -10.33 -42.84 -16.27
N GLN A 20 -11.42 -43.27 -16.88
CA GLN A 20 -12.75 -43.29 -16.27
C GLN A 20 -12.81 -44.39 -15.22
N LEU A 21 -13.46 -44.13 -14.08
CA LEU A 21 -14.13 -45.19 -13.33
C LEU A 21 -15.36 -44.61 -12.61
N GLY A 22 -16.53 -44.99 -13.11
CA GLY A 22 -17.82 -44.68 -12.51
C GLY A 22 -18.31 -45.79 -11.57
N LYS A 23 -19.28 -45.38 -10.76
CA LYS A 23 -20.28 -46.17 -10.01
C LYS A 23 -19.77 -46.93 -8.78
N LEU A 24 -20.17 -46.44 -7.61
CA LEU A 24 -21.07 -47.21 -6.74
C LEU A 24 -21.93 -46.27 -5.89
N LEU A 25 -23.24 -46.51 -5.95
CA LEU A 25 -24.30 -45.85 -5.20
C LEU A 25 -24.80 -46.82 -4.12
N ALA A 26 -25.25 -46.25 -3.01
CA ALA A 26 -26.28 -46.72 -2.10
C ALA A 26 -25.90 -47.62 -0.90
N SER A 27 -26.68 -47.39 0.17
CA SER A 27 -26.81 -48.12 1.45
C SER A 27 -25.91 -47.60 2.57
N LEU A 28 -26.36 -47.15 3.74
CA LEU A 28 -27.56 -47.40 4.52
C LEU A 28 -27.82 -46.24 5.50
N ALA A 29 -29.10 -45.99 5.78
CA ALA A 29 -29.58 -45.11 6.84
C ALA A 29 -29.70 -45.86 8.19
N SER A 30 -29.72 -45.07 9.27
CA SER A 30 -30.32 -45.33 10.59
C SER A 30 -29.54 -46.15 11.62
N VAL A 31 -29.04 -45.49 12.67
CA VAL A 31 -29.43 -45.73 14.07
C VAL A 31 -29.38 -44.38 14.85
N LEU A 32 -30.47 -44.10 15.56
CA LEU A 32 -30.75 -42.93 16.41
C LEU A 32 -30.43 -43.17 17.90
N PHE A 33 -30.52 -42.08 18.70
CA PHE A 33 -30.68 -41.97 20.18
C PHE A 33 -29.38 -42.06 21.01
N ALA A 34 -29.11 -41.26 22.05
CA ALA A 34 -29.84 -40.26 22.85
C ALA A 34 -28.80 -39.37 23.59
N ILE A 35 -29.10 -38.11 23.98
CA ILE A 35 -29.27 -37.57 25.36
C ILE A 35 -29.26 -36.04 25.15
N GLY A 36 -30.14 -35.17 25.66
CA GLY A 36 -30.93 -35.23 26.88
C GLY A 36 -30.50 -34.09 27.81
N VAL A 37 -30.99 -32.88 27.52
CA VAL A 37 -31.28 -31.72 28.39
C VAL A 37 -30.63 -31.66 29.79
N LEU A 38 -29.88 -30.57 30.06
CA LEU A 38 -29.94 -29.93 31.38
C LEU A 38 -29.78 -28.41 31.26
N SER A 39 -30.91 -27.71 31.42
CA SER A 39 -30.99 -26.26 31.64
C SER A 39 -31.10 -26.01 33.13
N VAL A 40 -30.21 -25.19 33.69
CA VAL A 40 -30.44 -24.51 34.97
C VAL A 40 -30.09 -23.05 34.79
N ALA A 41 -31.13 -22.22 34.79
CA ALA A 41 -31.05 -20.80 35.01
C ALA A 41 -30.87 -20.54 36.51
N VAL A 42 -29.92 -19.67 36.86
CA VAL A 42 -29.99 -18.91 38.12
C VAL A 42 -29.72 -17.45 37.76
N ALA A 43 -30.70 -16.61 38.04
CA ALA A 43 -30.63 -15.16 37.93
C ALA A 43 -30.37 -14.55 39.32
N SER A 44 -29.56 -13.49 39.31
CA SER A 44 -29.52 -12.34 40.26
C SER A 44 -28.84 -12.52 41.64
N PRO A 45 -28.41 -11.42 42.32
CA PRO A 45 -28.50 -10.00 41.94
C PRO A 45 -27.17 -9.22 41.99
N ILE A 46 -27.24 -8.02 41.40
CA ILE A 46 -26.38 -6.86 41.65
C ILE A 46 -26.40 -6.52 43.15
N ALA A 47 -25.23 -6.43 43.76
CA ALA A 47 -25.02 -5.71 45.02
C ALA A 47 -23.83 -4.77 44.82
N ALA A 48 -24.12 -3.47 44.81
CA ALA A 48 -23.13 -2.43 44.95
C ALA A 48 -22.56 -2.49 46.38
N ALA A 49 -21.24 -2.52 46.49
CA ALA A 49 -20.52 -2.10 47.69
C ALA A 49 -19.19 -1.51 47.23
N GLU A 50 -19.10 -0.19 47.28
CA GLU A 50 -17.84 0.54 47.30
C GLU A 50 -17.04 0.09 48.53
N ALA A 51 -15.81 -0.36 48.29
CA ALA A 51 -14.75 -0.33 49.30
C ALA A 51 -13.42 -0.19 48.56
N GLU A 52 -12.83 0.99 48.69
CA GLU A 52 -11.48 1.31 48.27
C GLU A 52 -10.47 0.29 48.81
N ALA A 53 -9.79 -0.40 47.91
CA ALA A 53 -8.44 -0.90 48.14
C ALA A 53 -7.79 -1.10 46.77
N SER A 54 -7.08 -0.09 46.30
CA SER A 54 -6.25 -0.13 45.11
C SER A 54 -5.18 -1.22 45.26
N PRO A 55 -5.21 -2.33 44.48
CA PRO A 55 -4.05 -3.17 44.35
C PRO A 55 -3.14 -2.50 43.32
N LYS A 56 -1.98 -2.03 43.76
CA LYS A 56 -0.86 -1.69 42.88
C LYS A 56 -0.48 -2.93 42.08
N SER A 57 -1.14 -3.10 40.93
CA SER A 57 -0.74 -4.05 39.90
C SER A 57 0.54 -3.49 39.29
N ASN A 58 1.70 -3.94 39.78
CA ASN A 58 2.91 -3.98 38.98
C ASN A 58 2.60 -4.91 37.79
N LYS A 59 2.07 -4.34 36.71
CA LYS A 59 2.10 -4.98 35.42
C LYS A 59 3.55 -4.86 34.95
N ASP A 60 4.33 -5.89 35.24
CA ASP A 60 5.49 -6.23 34.42
C ASP A 60 4.96 -6.49 33.02
N SER A 61 4.82 -5.43 32.22
CA SER A 61 4.59 -5.57 30.79
C SER A 61 5.79 -6.35 30.23
N PRO A 62 5.56 -7.47 29.52
CA PRO A 62 6.65 -8.26 28.97
C PRO A 62 7.56 -7.35 28.15
N ALA A 63 8.86 -7.50 28.35
CA ALA A 63 9.87 -6.75 27.60
C ALA A 63 9.57 -6.90 26.11
N THR A 64 9.37 -5.78 25.41
CA THR A 64 9.12 -5.77 23.98
C THR A 64 10.46 -5.90 23.28
N GLU A 65 10.64 -6.94 22.47
CA GLU A 65 11.85 -7.17 21.70
C GLU A 65 11.66 -6.65 20.26
N LEU A 66 12.62 -5.87 19.77
CA LEU A 66 12.65 -5.44 18.38
C LEU A 66 13.14 -6.57 17.48
N LEU A 67 12.20 -7.22 16.79
CA LEU A 67 12.53 -8.30 15.85
C LEU A 67 12.90 -7.80 14.45
N THR A 68 12.27 -6.73 13.98
CA THR A 68 12.51 -6.18 12.63
C THR A 68 12.14 -4.71 12.60
N HIS A 69 13.02 -3.89 12.03
CA HIS A 69 12.77 -2.47 11.78
C HIS A 69 12.65 -2.22 10.27
N VAL A 70 11.64 -1.46 9.85
CA VAL A 70 11.42 -1.02 8.46
C VAL A 70 11.27 0.49 8.45
N THR A 71 12.03 1.15 7.58
CA THR A 71 11.92 2.58 7.31
C THR A 71 11.20 2.78 5.98
N PHE A 72 10.23 3.69 5.94
CA PHE A 72 9.62 4.11 4.67
C PHE A 72 9.71 5.63 4.51
N ALA A 73 9.80 6.08 3.26
CA ALA A 73 9.98 7.49 2.92
C ALA A 73 9.30 7.84 1.59
N SER A 74 8.94 9.10 1.41
CA SER A 74 8.44 9.64 0.14
C SER A 74 8.70 11.14 0.07
N CYS A 75 8.56 11.73 -1.11
CA CYS A 75 8.62 13.19 -1.29
C CYS A 75 9.96 13.80 -0.84
N ASN A 76 11.06 13.20 -1.29
CA ASN A 76 12.39 13.71 -1.03
C ASN A 76 12.79 14.75 -2.09
N ARG A 77 12.52 16.02 -1.79
CA ARG A 77 12.98 17.13 -2.61
C ARG A 77 14.49 17.30 -2.44
N GLN A 78 15.29 16.76 -3.36
CA GLN A 78 16.75 16.69 -3.22
C GLN A 78 17.45 18.06 -3.10
N SER A 79 16.80 19.16 -3.49
CA SER A 79 17.29 20.53 -3.29
C SER A 79 17.21 21.02 -1.85
N ASN A 80 16.39 20.37 -1.00
CA ASN A 80 16.26 20.72 0.41
C ASN A 80 17.36 20.06 1.24
N ASP A 81 17.50 20.46 2.52
CA ASP A 81 18.49 19.88 3.43
C ASP A 81 18.30 18.35 3.59
N GLN A 82 19.23 17.60 3.01
CA GLN A 82 19.26 16.14 3.05
C GLN A 82 19.84 15.59 4.38
N SER A 83 20.34 16.46 5.26
CA SER A 83 20.86 16.03 6.57
C SER A 83 19.79 15.41 7.46
N VAL A 84 18.50 15.59 7.15
CA VAL A 84 17.37 14.93 7.83
C VAL A 84 17.50 13.40 7.87
N CYS A 85 18.02 12.78 6.80
CA CYS A 85 18.24 11.33 6.75
C CYS A 85 19.15 10.86 7.90
N MET A 86 20.23 11.59 8.16
CA MET A 86 21.20 11.22 9.21
C MET A 86 20.87 11.83 10.57
N LYS A 87 20.35 13.05 10.63
CA LYS A 87 20.11 13.75 11.90
C LYS A 87 18.82 13.31 12.58
N SER A 88 17.77 13.01 11.81
CA SER A 88 16.44 12.72 12.35
C SER A 88 16.07 11.25 12.24
N ILE A 89 16.23 10.64 11.05
CA ILE A 89 15.82 9.24 10.86
C ILE A 89 16.78 8.32 11.62
N THR A 90 18.09 8.45 11.43
CA THR A 90 19.09 7.62 12.14
C THR A 90 19.00 7.76 13.66
N SER A 91 18.81 8.97 14.19
CA SER A 91 18.69 9.19 15.63
C SER A 91 17.41 8.57 16.20
N THR A 92 16.30 8.62 15.47
CA THR A 92 15.06 7.94 15.85
C THR A 92 15.24 6.42 15.89
N ILE A 93 15.94 5.86 14.90
CA ILE A 93 16.26 4.42 14.87
C ILE A 93 17.17 4.05 16.04
N ALA A 94 18.22 4.84 16.31
CA ALA A 94 19.14 4.61 17.42
C ALA A 94 18.41 4.61 18.76
N ALA A 95 17.55 5.61 19.01
CA ALA A 95 16.75 5.70 20.23
C ALA A 95 15.72 4.56 20.37
N GLN A 96 15.28 3.95 19.27
CA GLN A 96 14.45 2.75 19.32
C GLN A 96 15.30 1.53 19.71
N CYS A 97 16.43 1.32 19.03
CA CYS A 97 17.35 0.22 19.34
C CYS A 97 17.84 0.23 20.80
N GLU A 98 18.11 1.42 21.36
CA GLU A 98 18.51 1.58 22.75
C GLU A 98 17.41 1.21 23.75
N ARG A 99 16.15 1.56 23.46
CA ARG A 99 14.99 1.25 24.33
C ARG A 99 14.69 -0.24 24.41
N ASP A 100 15.00 -0.99 23.36
CA ASP A 100 14.69 -2.42 23.26
C ASP A 100 15.79 -3.32 23.88
N GLY A 101 16.66 -2.75 24.74
CA GLY A 101 17.66 -3.50 25.52
C GLY A 101 18.86 -4.00 24.70
N GLY A 102 19.01 -3.53 23.46
CA GLY A 102 20.14 -3.84 22.59
C GLY A 102 21.43 -3.24 23.13
N ASN A 103 22.40 -4.10 23.44
CA ASN A 103 23.73 -3.72 23.87
C ASN A 103 24.43 -2.93 22.74
N SER A 104 24.38 -1.59 22.75
CA SER A 104 25.15 -0.69 21.86
C SER A 104 25.23 -1.12 20.39
N SER A 105 24.13 -1.59 19.80
CA SER A 105 24.10 -1.94 18.38
C SER A 105 23.85 -0.66 17.56
N LYS A 106 24.70 -0.41 16.56
CA LYS A 106 24.51 0.71 15.63
C LYS A 106 23.07 0.72 15.08
N PRO A 107 22.46 1.90 14.86
CA PRO A 107 21.11 1.99 14.30
C PRO A 107 21.06 1.25 12.97
N HIS A 108 20.07 0.37 12.81
CA HIS A 108 19.90 -0.39 11.58
C HIS A 108 18.43 -0.52 11.18
N THR A 109 18.19 -0.71 9.88
CA THR A 109 16.86 -0.99 9.33
C THR A 109 16.97 -2.10 8.29
N GLY A 110 16.05 -3.07 8.35
CA GLY A 110 16.04 -4.20 7.42
C GLY A 110 15.58 -3.80 6.01
N LEU A 111 14.86 -2.69 5.90
CA LEU A 111 14.36 -2.17 4.63
C LEU A 111 14.21 -0.64 4.69
N LEU A 112 14.71 0.05 3.67
CA LEU A 112 14.27 1.37 3.26
C LEU A 112 13.30 1.22 2.08
N LEU A 113 12.03 1.56 2.28
CA LEU A 113 10.98 1.50 1.28
C LEU A 113 10.59 2.90 0.79
N TRP A 114 10.92 3.24 -0.45
CA TRP A 114 10.42 4.44 -1.10
C TRP A 114 8.96 4.27 -1.55
N LEU A 115 8.09 5.20 -1.15
CA LEU A 115 6.67 5.24 -1.49
C LEU A 115 6.36 6.34 -2.53
N GLY A 116 7.31 6.59 -3.43
CA GLY A 116 7.21 7.60 -4.47
C GLY A 116 7.94 8.91 -4.16
N ASN A 117 8.26 9.63 -5.23
CA ASN A 117 8.98 10.90 -5.23
C ASN A 117 10.29 10.79 -4.45
N ALA A 118 11.09 9.76 -4.76
CA ALA A 118 12.45 9.63 -4.25
C ALA A 118 13.33 10.75 -4.81
N VAL A 119 13.05 11.15 -6.06
CA VAL A 119 13.59 12.35 -6.70
C VAL A 119 12.48 13.24 -7.25
N TYR A 120 12.77 14.53 -7.34
CA TYR A 120 11.94 15.52 -8.04
C TYR A 120 12.57 15.85 -9.38
N ALA A 121 12.19 15.13 -10.44
CA ALA A 121 12.72 15.33 -11.78
C ALA A 121 11.82 16.20 -12.68
N ASP A 122 10.70 16.69 -12.15
CA ASP A 122 9.71 17.52 -12.83
C ASP A 122 9.82 19.01 -12.46
N VAL A 123 10.89 19.43 -11.77
CA VAL A 123 11.14 20.83 -11.39
C VAL A 123 12.50 21.30 -11.92
N ASP A 124 12.69 22.60 -12.10
CA ASP A 124 14.01 23.19 -12.39
C ASP A 124 14.85 23.40 -11.12
N GLU A 125 16.04 24.00 -11.27
CA GLU A 125 16.94 24.31 -10.15
C GLU A 125 16.34 25.29 -9.13
N ALA A 126 15.44 26.18 -9.57
CA ALA A 126 14.69 27.07 -8.70
C ALA A 126 13.50 26.36 -8.03
N GLY A 127 13.24 25.10 -8.38
CA GLY A 127 12.15 24.31 -7.85
C GLY A 127 10.80 24.59 -8.50
N VAL A 128 10.78 25.23 -9.67
CA VAL A 128 9.59 25.53 -10.46
C VAL A 128 9.25 24.32 -11.34
N ALA A 129 7.97 23.95 -11.42
CA ALA A 129 7.54 22.81 -12.22
C ALA A 129 7.83 23.02 -13.72
N LEU A 130 8.41 21.99 -14.34
CA LEU A 130 8.66 21.95 -15.78
C LEU A 130 7.35 21.75 -16.54
N SER A 131 7.20 22.47 -17.65
CA SER A 131 6.02 22.36 -18.52
C SER A 131 6.05 21.13 -19.42
N LEU A 132 7.24 20.56 -19.63
CA LEU A 132 7.47 19.36 -20.43
C LEU A 132 8.17 18.30 -19.61
N ALA A 133 7.90 17.04 -19.95
CA ALA A 133 8.59 15.90 -19.35
C ALA A 133 10.11 16.06 -19.53
N ARG A 134 10.84 15.93 -18.43
CA ARG A 134 12.30 15.94 -18.48
C ARG A 134 12.78 14.73 -19.31
N PRO A 135 13.77 14.87 -20.20
CA PRO A 135 14.34 13.73 -20.90
C PRO A 135 15.06 12.79 -19.92
N ALA A 136 15.13 11.50 -20.24
CA ALA A 136 15.67 10.45 -19.37
C ALA A 136 17.07 10.76 -18.80
N HIS A 137 17.97 11.39 -19.57
CA HIS A 137 19.30 11.78 -19.06
C HIS A 137 19.22 12.81 -17.93
N GLY A 138 18.29 13.78 -18.03
CA GLY A 138 18.09 14.76 -16.97
C GLY A 138 17.42 14.17 -15.73
N ILE A 139 16.62 13.11 -15.90
CA ILE A 139 16.06 12.34 -14.77
C ILE A 139 17.17 11.54 -14.10
N GLU A 140 18.08 10.95 -14.87
CA GLU A 140 19.25 10.23 -14.35
C GLU A 140 20.14 11.13 -13.48
N GLU A 141 20.37 12.39 -13.87
CA GLU A 141 21.14 13.33 -13.05
C GLU A 141 20.51 13.56 -11.67
N GLU A 142 19.18 13.59 -11.55
CA GLU A 142 18.54 13.70 -10.23
C GLU A 142 18.74 12.45 -9.37
N TYR A 143 18.73 11.25 -9.97
CA TYR A 143 19.10 10.04 -9.25
C TYR A 143 20.57 10.04 -8.83
N LYS A 144 21.47 10.55 -9.66
CA LYS A 144 22.89 10.74 -9.30
C LYS A 144 23.03 11.75 -8.16
N HIS A 145 22.28 12.85 -8.16
CA HIS A 145 22.28 13.82 -7.08
C HIS A 145 21.84 13.19 -5.75
N LEU A 146 20.74 12.45 -5.73
CA LEU A 146 20.29 11.72 -4.55
C LEU A 146 21.34 10.71 -4.07
N THR A 147 21.80 9.83 -4.96
CA THR A 147 22.68 8.72 -4.59
C THR A 147 24.12 9.14 -4.31
N GLY A 148 24.54 10.29 -4.85
CA GLY A 148 25.82 10.94 -4.57
C GLY A 148 25.82 11.80 -3.30
N ASN A 149 24.64 12.15 -2.76
CA ASN A 149 24.53 12.94 -1.54
C ASN A 149 25.20 12.21 -0.36
N PRO A 150 26.11 12.88 0.39
CA PRO A 150 26.87 12.22 1.45
C PRO A 150 25.97 11.69 2.57
N TYR A 151 24.91 12.41 2.96
CA TYR A 151 24.00 11.98 4.02
C TYR A 151 23.15 10.78 3.60
N TYR A 152 22.60 10.79 2.38
CA TYR A 152 21.85 9.64 1.87
C TYR A 152 22.75 8.41 1.71
N ARG A 153 23.96 8.60 1.16
CA ARG A 153 24.93 7.53 0.98
C ARG A 153 25.36 6.92 2.31
N GLU A 154 25.63 7.75 3.31
CA GLU A 154 25.97 7.29 4.65
C GLU A 154 24.80 6.56 5.30
N PHE A 155 23.57 7.09 5.20
CA PHE A 155 22.37 6.42 5.70
C PHE A 155 22.18 5.03 5.08
N VAL A 156 22.23 4.94 3.74
CA VAL A 156 22.10 3.67 3.03
C VAL A 156 23.23 2.71 3.37
N LYS A 157 24.46 3.20 3.55
CA LYS A 157 25.61 2.34 3.86
C LYS A 157 25.58 1.84 5.30
N GLU A 158 25.45 2.73 6.26
CA GLU A 158 25.64 2.44 7.68
C GLU A 158 24.36 1.94 8.36
N VAL A 159 23.19 2.48 7.99
CA VAL A 159 21.91 2.15 8.64
C VAL A 159 21.16 1.07 7.89
N VAL A 160 21.12 1.12 6.56
CA VAL A 160 20.46 0.06 5.76
C VAL A 160 21.43 -1.09 5.52
N GLY A 161 22.62 -0.81 5.00
CA GLY A 161 23.62 -1.82 4.61
C GLY A 161 24.29 -2.53 5.79
N GLY A 162 24.37 -1.88 6.96
CA GLY A 162 25.03 -2.41 8.15
C GLY A 162 24.44 -3.73 8.70
N GLY A 163 23.21 -4.08 8.32
CA GLY A 163 22.49 -5.27 8.79
C GLY A 163 21.95 -6.18 7.68
N ALA A 164 22.57 -6.20 6.50
CA ALA A 164 22.04 -6.86 5.29
C ALA A 164 20.67 -6.31 4.84
N GLY A 165 20.33 -5.09 5.25
CA GLY A 165 19.12 -4.40 4.85
C GLY A 165 19.14 -4.02 3.37
N ARG A 166 17.96 -3.70 2.85
CA ARG A 166 17.74 -3.48 1.42
C ARG A 166 17.11 -2.11 1.18
N VAL A 167 17.32 -1.58 -0.03
CA VAL A 167 16.56 -0.43 -0.52
C VAL A 167 15.68 -0.93 -1.65
N SER A 168 14.38 -0.67 -1.54
CA SER A 168 13.41 -0.89 -2.61
C SER A 168 12.40 0.24 -2.63
N GLY A 169 11.48 0.22 -3.58
CA GLY A 169 10.45 1.22 -3.63
C GLY A 169 9.58 1.14 -4.84
N ILE A 170 8.55 1.98 -4.80
CA ILE A 170 7.71 2.32 -5.94
C ILE A 170 7.88 3.80 -6.28
N TRP A 171 7.87 4.12 -7.58
CA TRP A 171 7.91 5.48 -8.05
C TRP A 171 6.59 6.22 -7.88
N ASP A 172 6.62 7.52 -8.13
CA ASP A 172 5.45 8.36 -8.35
C ASP A 172 5.74 9.36 -9.49
N ASP A 173 4.89 10.35 -9.74
CA ASP A 173 5.01 11.23 -10.91
C ASP A 173 6.27 12.08 -10.95
N ARG A 174 6.76 12.53 -9.79
CA ARG A 174 7.99 13.34 -9.72
C ARG A 174 9.23 12.55 -10.10
N ASP A 175 9.25 11.24 -9.79
CA ASP A 175 10.31 10.32 -10.23
C ASP A 175 10.32 10.15 -11.76
N LEU A 176 9.12 10.19 -12.36
CA LEU A 176 8.93 10.09 -13.81
C LEU A 176 9.32 11.37 -14.54
N GLY A 177 9.54 12.48 -13.83
CA GLY A 177 9.83 13.79 -14.42
C GLY A 177 8.65 14.41 -15.16
N GLN A 178 7.43 13.90 -14.94
CA GLN A 178 6.19 14.41 -15.52
C GLN A 178 5.02 14.17 -14.57
N ARG A 179 4.40 15.27 -14.14
CA ARG A 179 3.16 15.24 -13.36
C ARG A 179 2.04 14.55 -14.11
N GLY A 180 1.27 13.73 -13.39
CA GLY A 180 0.14 13.02 -13.99
C GLY A 180 0.56 12.00 -15.03
N ALA A 181 1.82 11.54 -15.07
CA ALA A 181 2.21 10.42 -15.92
C ALA A 181 1.29 9.21 -15.72
N ASP A 182 0.93 8.56 -16.83
CA ASP A 182 0.00 7.44 -16.89
C ASP A 182 0.52 6.35 -17.85
N SER A 183 -0.35 5.45 -18.29
CA SER A 183 -0.01 4.39 -19.24
C SER A 183 0.45 4.86 -20.62
N SER A 184 0.24 6.13 -20.99
CA SER A 184 0.73 6.73 -22.22
C SER A 184 2.13 7.34 -22.11
N TYR A 185 2.75 7.33 -20.91
CA TYR A 185 4.05 7.95 -20.67
C TYR A 185 5.17 7.26 -21.48
N PRO A 186 5.76 7.93 -22.50
CA PRO A 186 6.63 7.27 -23.47
C PRO A 186 8.00 6.88 -22.91
N GLN A 187 8.47 7.54 -21.86
CA GLN A 187 9.78 7.27 -21.26
C GLN A 187 9.71 6.29 -20.08
N SER A 188 8.54 5.73 -19.78
CA SER A 188 8.30 4.85 -18.63
C SER A 188 9.34 3.73 -18.51
N GLU A 189 9.65 3.04 -19.61
CA GLU A 189 10.64 1.97 -19.60
C GLU A 189 12.07 2.45 -19.30
N ALA A 190 12.50 3.56 -19.91
CA ALA A 190 13.83 4.11 -19.66
C ALA A 190 13.98 4.58 -18.21
N VAL A 191 12.98 5.31 -17.69
CA VAL A 191 12.99 5.78 -16.30
C VAL A 191 12.92 4.62 -15.30
N ARG A 192 12.25 3.52 -15.67
CA ARG A 192 12.19 2.29 -14.84
C ARG A 192 13.55 1.67 -14.65
N CYS A 193 14.34 1.60 -15.73
CA CYS A 193 15.72 1.13 -15.66
C CYS A 193 16.57 2.02 -14.74
N LEU A 194 16.37 3.34 -14.79
CA LEU A 194 17.04 4.28 -13.88
C LEU A 194 16.60 4.05 -12.42
N TYR A 195 15.29 3.99 -12.16
CA TYR A 195 14.76 3.76 -10.81
C TYR A 195 15.32 2.47 -10.22
N LEU A 196 15.26 1.37 -10.96
CA LEU A 196 15.81 0.08 -10.52
C LEU A 196 17.34 0.15 -10.35
N GLY A 197 18.07 0.84 -11.23
CA GLY A 197 19.53 0.94 -11.15
C GLY A 197 20.04 1.77 -9.96
N TYR A 198 19.33 2.85 -9.60
CA TYR A 198 19.77 3.79 -8.56
C TYR A 198 19.15 3.54 -7.18
N ILE A 199 17.87 3.13 -7.14
CA ILE A 199 17.12 2.97 -5.89
C ILE A 199 17.16 1.53 -5.38
N TRP A 200 16.97 0.53 -6.25
CA TRP A 200 16.85 -0.86 -5.83
C TRP A 200 18.21 -1.50 -5.52
N LYS A 201 18.67 -1.35 -4.28
CA LYS A 201 19.95 -1.90 -3.79
C LYS A 201 19.71 -3.15 -2.94
N GLY A 202 20.44 -4.22 -3.26
CA GLY A 202 20.34 -5.51 -2.54
C GLY A 202 19.22 -6.43 -3.04
N HIS A 203 18.64 -6.14 -4.20
CA HIS A 203 17.69 -7.02 -4.91
C HIS A 203 18.23 -7.37 -6.30
N PRO A 204 17.97 -8.59 -6.82
CA PRO A 204 18.14 -8.84 -8.25
C PRO A 204 17.21 -7.91 -9.04
N LEU A 205 17.71 -7.31 -10.12
CA LEU A 205 16.94 -6.40 -11.00
C LEU A 205 15.73 -7.07 -11.67
N ALA A 206 15.60 -8.39 -11.55
CA ALA A 206 14.39 -9.14 -11.82
C ALA A 206 13.86 -9.70 -10.50
N VAL A 207 12.76 -9.14 -9.97
CA VAL A 207 12.01 -9.78 -8.90
C VAL A 207 11.18 -10.88 -9.54
N THR A 208 11.72 -12.09 -9.60
CA THR A 208 10.93 -13.28 -9.84
C THR A 208 10.19 -13.64 -8.55
N ASP A 209 8.88 -13.88 -8.61
CA ASP A 209 8.23 -14.56 -7.49
C ASP A 209 8.78 -16.00 -7.34
N ALA A 210 8.39 -16.73 -6.30
CA ALA A 210 8.88 -18.10 -6.08
C ALA A 210 8.39 -19.12 -7.14
N THR A 211 7.54 -18.71 -8.09
CA THR A 211 7.17 -19.51 -9.26
C THR A 211 8.07 -19.24 -10.47
N GLY A 212 9.02 -18.30 -10.35
CA GLY A 212 9.82 -17.79 -11.46
C GLY A 212 9.12 -16.68 -12.25
N ASP A 213 7.89 -16.32 -11.88
CA ASP A 213 7.12 -15.25 -12.51
C ASP A 213 7.52 -13.91 -11.88
N GLY A 214 8.52 -13.29 -12.47
CA GLY A 214 8.70 -11.85 -12.41
C GLY A 214 8.35 -11.32 -13.79
N THR A 215 7.55 -10.26 -13.91
CA THR A 215 7.53 -9.55 -15.19
C THR A 215 8.87 -8.80 -15.25
N PRO A 216 9.82 -9.16 -16.13
CA PRO A 216 11.13 -8.51 -16.15
C PRO A 216 10.93 -6.99 -16.30
N GLY A 217 11.53 -6.24 -15.38
CA GLY A 217 11.39 -4.79 -15.29
C GLY A 217 10.10 -4.28 -14.64
N ALA A 218 9.12 -5.08 -14.19
CA ALA A 218 8.00 -4.53 -13.43
C ALA A 218 8.47 -3.94 -12.09
N LEU A 219 7.90 -2.80 -11.68
CA LEU A 219 8.16 -2.18 -10.38
C LEU A 219 7.22 -2.65 -9.26
N TYR A 220 6.09 -3.25 -9.64
CA TYR A 220 5.28 -3.99 -8.67
C TYR A 220 5.97 -5.31 -8.35
N ALA A 221 6.07 -5.62 -7.06
CA ALA A 221 6.91 -6.70 -6.58
C ALA A 221 6.41 -7.23 -5.23
N PHE A 222 6.82 -8.47 -4.94
CA PHE A 222 6.62 -9.11 -3.66
C PHE A 222 7.99 -9.48 -3.09
N THR A 223 8.36 -8.88 -1.96
CA THR A 223 9.67 -9.13 -1.33
C THR A 223 9.50 -9.40 0.16
N GLY A 224 10.48 -10.04 0.78
CA GLY A 224 10.42 -10.43 2.19
C GLY A 224 11.72 -10.15 2.93
N ILE A 225 11.59 -9.74 4.19
CA ILE A 225 12.66 -9.70 5.18
C ILE A 225 12.60 -11.02 5.95
N PRO A 226 13.64 -11.87 5.90
CA PRO A 226 13.62 -13.16 6.59
C PRO A 226 13.36 -13.00 8.08
N ALA A 227 12.61 -13.93 8.66
CA ALA A 227 12.42 -13.97 10.10
C ALA A 227 13.79 -14.19 10.79
N PRO A 228 14.13 -13.44 11.85
CA PRO A 228 15.45 -13.56 12.48
C PRO A 228 15.65 -14.95 13.07
N ALA A 229 16.77 -15.60 12.73
CA ALA A 229 17.06 -16.96 13.18
C ALA A 229 17.12 -17.06 14.71
N GLY A 230 16.64 -18.17 15.27
CA GLY A 230 16.62 -18.40 16.72
C GLY A 230 15.51 -17.67 17.47
N THR A 231 14.70 -16.84 16.80
CA THR A 231 13.53 -16.19 17.43
C THR A 231 12.29 -17.09 17.35
N PRO A 232 11.31 -16.93 18.28
CA PRO A 232 10.02 -17.61 18.18
C PRO A 232 9.31 -17.33 16.85
N LEU A 233 9.53 -16.16 16.26
CA LEU A 233 8.95 -15.78 14.97
C LEU A 233 9.40 -16.71 13.84
N ALA A 234 10.69 -17.08 13.80
CA ALA A 234 11.24 -17.93 12.75
C ALA A 234 10.73 -19.38 12.77
N ALA A 235 10.14 -19.82 13.90
CA ALA A 235 9.48 -21.12 14.01
C ALA A 235 8.11 -21.15 13.30
N HIS A 236 7.45 -20.00 13.17
CA HIS A 236 6.11 -19.89 12.59
C HIS A 236 6.08 -19.23 11.22
N PHE A 237 7.07 -18.37 10.92
CA PHE A 237 7.09 -17.55 9.72
C PHE A 237 8.41 -17.67 8.94
N VAL A 238 8.32 -17.66 7.62
CA VAL A 238 9.50 -17.55 6.74
C VAL A 238 10.05 -16.13 6.75
N HIS A 239 9.18 -15.13 6.69
CA HIS A 239 9.53 -13.71 6.70
C HIS A 239 8.86 -12.98 7.87
N SER A 240 9.60 -12.10 8.54
CA SER A 240 9.03 -11.21 9.55
C SER A 240 8.15 -10.14 8.91
N VAL A 241 8.60 -9.58 7.78
CA VAL A 241 7.85 -8.59 7.02
C VAL A 241 7.91 -8.94 5.55
N CYS A 242 6.75 -8.97 4.90
CA CYS A 242 6.64 -8.99 3.45
C CYS A 242 6.16 -7.64 2.93
N THR A 243 6.56 -7.28 1.72
CA THR A 243 6.10 -6.06 1.04
C THR A 243 5.49 -6.40 -0.30
N VAL A 244 4.36 -5.77 -0.60
CA VAL A 244 3.69 -5.77 -1.91
C VAL A 244 3.75 -4.33 -2.42
N THR A 245 4.56 -4.04 -3.43
CA THR A 245 4.57 -2.72 -4.08
C THR A 245 3.59 -2.70 -5.25
N LEU A 246 2.84 -1.61 -5.39
CA LEU A 246 1.83 -1.44 -6.43
C LEU A 246 2.18 -0.24 -7.32
N ASP A 247 2.41 -0.50 -8.62
CA ASP A 247 2.60 0.55 -9.61
C ASP A 247 1.25 1.12 -10.05
N VAL A 248 0.95 2.31 -9.54
CA VAL A 248 -0.30 3.05 -9.79
C VAL A 248 -0.13 4.14 -10.85
N ARG A 249 1.03 4.23 -11.52
CA ARG A 249 1.32 5.24 -12.54
C ARG A 249 1.23 4.65 -13.95
N THR A 250 2.15 3.75 -14.30
CA THR A 250 2.36 3.40 -15.72
C THR A 250 1.36 2.39 -16.29
N GLN A 251 0.44 1.89 -15.47
CA GLN A 251 -0.62 0.98 -15.89
C GLN A 251 -2.02 1.57 -15.73
N ARG A 252 -2.13 2.79 -15.20
CA ARG A 252 -3.43 3.41 -14.94
C ARG A 252 -4.09 3.85 -16.23
N THR A 253 -5.41 3.77 -16.25
CA THR A 253 -6.24 4.34 -17.30
C THR A 253 -6.04 5.85 -17.32
N SER A 254 -5.67 6.40 -18.47
CA SER A 254 -5.68 7.84 -18.65
C SER A 254 -7.13 8.31 -18.67
N LEU A 255 -7.50 9.12 -17.68
CA LEU A 255 -8.78 9.79 -17.68
C LEU A 255 -8.51 11.28 -17.84
N PRO A 256 -8.78 11.86 -19.03
CA PRO A 256 -8.84 13.30 -19.20
C PRO A 256 -9.84 13.88 -18.19
N ASP A 257 -9.49 15.02 -17.59
CA ASP A 257 -10.37 15.84 -16.76
C ASP A 257 -10.93 15.21 -15.48
N LEU A 258 -10.48 14.02 -15.05
CA LEU A 258 -11.04 13.43 -13.81
C LEU A 258 -10.58 14.16 -12.54
N ALA A 259 -9.29 14.51 -12.47
CA ALA A 259 -8.75 15.23 -11.35
C ALA A 259 -9.41 16.61 -11.24
N ASP A 260 -9.56 17.33 -12.35
CA ASP A 260 -10.29 18.61 -12.37
C ASP A 260 -11.78 18.43 -12.04
N ALA A 261 -12.44 17.41 -12.60
CA ALA A 261 -13.87 17.17 -12.38
C ALA A 261 -14.20 16.69 -10.95
N LEU A 262 -13.29 16.00 -10.26
CA LEU A 262 -13.52 15.52 -8.89
C LEU A 262 -12.97 16.49 -7.83
N LEU A 263 -11.78 17.05 -8.02
CA LEU A 263 -11.12 17.92 -7.05
C LEU A 263 -11.71 19.34 -7.02
N HIS A 264 -12.33 19.83 -8.10
CA HIS A 264 -12.97 21.15 -8.15
C HIS A 264 -14.51 21.12 -7.98
N SER A 265 -15.10 19.97 -7.63
CA SER A 265 -16.56 19.79 -7.56
C SER A 265 -17.26 20.31 -6.29
N SER A 266 -16.53 20.90 -5.34
CA SER A 266 -17.14 21.44 -4.11
C SER A 266 -17.80 22.80 -4.27
N ASP A 267 -17.49 23.54 -5.33
CA ASP A 267 -18.05 24.86 -5.54
C ASP A 267 -19.26 24.74 -6.47
N ALA A 268 -20.42 25.24 -6.03
CA ALA A 268 -21.63 25.34 -6.84
C ALA A 268 -21.43 26.12 -8.17
N THR A 269 -20.27 26.76 -8.32
CA THR A 269 -19.75 27.43 -9.52
C THR A 269 -19.04 26.50 -10.52
N GLY A 270 -18.54 25.34 -10.08
CA GLY A 270 -17.80 24.33 -10.89
C GLY A 270 -18.67 23.48 -11.83
N LEU A 271 -20.00 23.56 -11.68
CA LEU A 271 -20.98 23.07 -12.67
C LEU A 271 -21.08 23.97 -13.91
N ARG A 272 -20.06 24.79 -14.16
CA ARG A 272 -19.76 25.41 -15.46
C ARG A 272 -18.67 24.60 -16.19
N LEU A 273 -18.96 23.33 -16.46
CA LEU A 273 -18.41 22.69 -17.65
C LEU A 273 -18.67 23.64 -18.83
N HIS A 274 -17.60 24.06 -19.50
CA HIS A 274 -17.64 25.13 -20.48
C HIS A 274 -18.65 24.78 -21.58
N SER A 275 -19.78 25.51 -21.58
CA SER A 275 -20.79 25.42 -22.62
C SER A 275 -20.16 25.72 -23.97
N ARG A 276 -19.98 24.70 -24.81
CA ARG A 276 -20.18 24.90 -26.24
C ARG A 276 -21.68 25.15 -26.42
N ASN A 277 -22.03 26.41 -26.64
CA ASN A 277 -23.34 26.95 -27.05
C ASN A 277 -24.50 25.93 -27.15
N GLY A 278 -25.48 26.03 -26.24
CA GLY A 278 -26.84 25.51 -26.47
C GLY A 278 -27.18 24.11 -25.92
N ALA A 279 -26.33 23.49 -25.10
CA ALA A 279 -26.64 22.19 -24.50
C ALA A 279 -27.81 22.26 -23.48
N THR A 280 -28.79 21.38 -23.65
CA THR A 280 -29.94 21.24 -22.74
C THR A 280 -29.53 20.65 -21.38
N LEU A 281 -30.39 20.74 -20.36
CA LEU A 281 -30.13 20.10 -19.06
C LEU A 281 -29.93 18.58 -19.20
N ASP A 282 -30.65 17.95 -20.13
CA ASP A 282 -30.55 16.52 -20.40
C ASP A 282 -29.19 16.15 -21.01
N ASP A 283 -28.66 16.99 -21.91
CA ASP A 283 -27.32 16.79 -22.49
C ASP A 283 -26.25 16.83 -21.40
N LYS A 284 -26.36 17.78 -20.45
CA LYS A 284 -25.44 17.88 -19.30
C LYS A 284 -25.55 16.68 -18.38
N LEU A 285 -26.76 16.19 -18.09
CA LEU A 285 -26.96 14.99 -17.28
C LEU A 285 -26.40 13.74 -17.96
N ALA A 286 -26.55 13.63 -19.28
CA ALA A 286 -25.97 12.55 -20.07
C ALA A 286 -24.43 12.59 -20.04
N GLU A 287 -23.83 13.78 -20.16
CA GLU A 287 -22.39 13.99 -20.04
C GLU A 287 -21.87 13.57 -18.66
N ILE A 288 -22.49 14.04 -17.57
CA ILE A 288 -22.12 13.67 -16.19
C ILE A 288 -22.22 12.16 -15.99
N ARG A 289 -23.29 11.52 -16.48
CA ARG A 289 -23.45 10.06 -16.41
C ARG A 289 -22.36 9.35 -17.21
N GLY A 290 -22.00 9.86 -18.38
CA GLY A 290 -20.94 9.33 -19.22
C GLY A 290 -19.56 9.43 -18.55
N VAL A 291 -19.23 10.58 -17.97
CA VAL A 291 -18.00 10.78 -17.17
C VAL A 291 -17.98 9.78 -16.01
N ARG A 292 -19.06 9.71 -15.22
CA ARG A 292 -19.17 8.78 -14.09
C ARG A 292 -19.00 7.33 -14.52
N ALA A 293 -19.58 6.91 -15.65
CA ALA A 293 -19.41 5.56 -16.16
C ALA A 293 -17.93 5.25 -16.46
N ARG A 294 -17.22 6.16 -17.15
CA ARG A 294 -15.77 5.99 -17.42
C ARG A 294 -14.94 5.88 -16.14
N VAL A 295 -15.27 6.66 -15.11
CA VAL A 295 -14.60 6.58 -13.79
C VAL A 295 -14.80 5.22 -13.13
N MET A 296 -16.01 4.67 -13.24
CA MET A 296 -16.32 3.36 -12.69
C MET A 296 -15.66 2.22 -13.48
N GLU A 297 -15.27 2.44 -14.73
CA GLU A 297 -14.56 1.46 -15.57
C GLU A 297 -13.03 1.63 -15.52
N ALA A 298 -12.54 2.74 -14.99
CA ALA A 298 -11.11 3.04 -14.98
C ALA A 298 -10.33 2.11 -14.05
N ASP A 299 -9.21 1.65 -14.60
CA ASP A 299 -8.32 0.70 -13.95
C ASP A 299 -7.01 1.37 -13.51
N LEU A 300 -6.55 1.07 -12.30
CA LEU A 300 -5.34 1.67 -11.73
C LEU A 300 -4.10 0.80 -11.96
N LEU A 301 -4.26 -0.52 -11.90
CA LEU A 301 -3.11 -1.45 -11.88
C LEU A 301 -2.85 -2.15 -13.21
N GLY A 302 -3.81 -2.22 -14.12
CA GLY A 302 -3.70 -2.99 -15.35
C GLY A 302 -3.93 -4.49 -15.14
N ARG A 303 -4.34 -5.18 -16.23
CA ARG A 303 -4.67 -6.62 -16.18
C ARG A 303 -3.52 -7.49 -15.66
N ARG A 304 -2.28 -7.20 -16.04
CA ARG A 304 -1.10 -8.00 -15.67
C ARG A 304 -0.80 -7.93 -14.18
N GLN A 305 -0.74 -6.71 -13.63
CA GLN A 305 -0.50 -6.50 -12.20
C GLN A 305 -1.65 -7.05 -11.35
N TRP A 306 -2.91 -6.90 -11.78
CA TRP A 306 -4.04 -7.52 -11.06
C TRP A 306 -3.94 -9.04 -10.99
N ALA A 307 -3.63 -9.69 -12.12
CA ALA A 307 -3.46 -11.13 -12.17
C ALA A 307 -2.29 -11.59 -11.29
N TRP A 308 -1.19 -10.84 -11.29
CA TRP A 308 -0.05 -11.08 -10.42
C TRP A 308 -0.42 -10.91 -8.94
N LEU A 309 -1.09 -9.82 -8.57
CA LEU A 309 -1.47 -9.52 -7.19
C LEU A 309 -2.40 -10.59 -6.61
N GLU A 310 -3.39 -11.04 -7.39
CA GLU A 310 -4.29 -12.11 -6.99
C GLU A 310 -3.55 -13.44 -6.78
N ARG A 311 -2.57 -13.77 -7.64
CA ARG A 311 -1.70 -14.93 -7.43
C ARG A 311 -0.85 -14.78 -6.16
N THR A 312 -0.24 -13.61 -5.93
CA THR A 312 0.52 -13.34 -4.70
C THR A 312 -0.34 -13.56 -3.45
N PHE A 313 -1.58 -13.09 -3.46
CA PHE A 313 -2.49 -13.28 -2.32
C PHE A 313 -2.87 -14.74 -2.10
N ALA A 314 -3.18 -15.45 -3.18
CA ALA A 314 -3.51 -16.88 -3.14
C ALA A 314 -2.34 -17.72 -2.63
N THR A 315 -1.13 -17.43 -3.10
CA THR A 315 0.07 -18.24 -2.83
C THR A 315 0.68 -17.95 -1.46
N TYR A 316 0.77 -16.68 -1.06
CA TYR A 316 1.59 -16.29 0.10
C TYR A 316 0.81 -15.70 1.27
N LEU A 317 -0.37 -15.11 1.03
CA LEU A 317 -1.04 -14.27 2.05
C LEU A 317 -2.34 -14.87 2.58
N THR A 318 -2.72 -16.08 2.14
CA THR A 318 -3.86 -16.79 2.70
C THR A 318 -3.46 -17.41 4.05
N PRO A 319 -4.22 -17.26 5.15
CA PRO A 319 -3.80 -17.70 6.49
C PRO A 319 -3.48 -19.19 6.63
N THR A 320 -4.09 -20.03 5.78
CA THR A 320 -3.89 -21.48 5.77
C THR A 320 -2.84 -21.94 4.77
N ALA A 321 -2.23 -21.02 4.00
CA ALA A 321 -1.21 -21.36 3.01
C ALA A 321 0.16 -21.43 3.68
N HIS A 322 0.83 -22.57 3.51
CA HIS A 322 2.23 -22.70 3.84
C HIS A 322 3.09 -22.11 2.73
N SER A 323 4.26 -21.59 3.10
CA SER A 323 5.21 -21.05 2.14
C SER A 323 5.64 -22.13 1.14
N PRO A 324 5.49 -21.89 -0.18
CA PRO A 324 6.01 -22.81 -1.19
C PRO A 324 7.49 -23.11 -0.97
N GLY A 325 7.86 -24.39 -1.06
CA GLY A 325 9.25 -24.83 -0.90
C GLY A 325 9.79 -24.83 0.54
N ASP A 326 9.01 -24.41 1.54
CA ASP A 326 9.44 -24.47 2.94
C ASP A 326 9.08 -25.83 3.56
N ALA A 327 10.10 -26.66 3.79
CA ALA A 327 9.93 -28.01 4.35
C ALA A 327 9.34 -28.00 5.77
N ALA A 328 9.50 -26.90 6.51
CA ALA A 328 8.97 -26.74 7.85
C ALA A 328 7.47 -26.37 7.88
N GLY A 329 6.84 -26.12 6.72
CA GLY A 329 5.43 -25.78 6.64
C GLY A 329 5.08 -24.47 7.34
N ARG A 330 5.98 -23.48 7.32
CA ARG A 330 5.75 -22.18 7.97
C ARG A 330 4.85 -21.29 7.14
N VAL A 331 4.16 -20.36 7.81
CA VAL A 331 3.40 -19.29 7.14
C VAL A 331 4.39 -18.33 6.47
N HIS A 332 4.02 -17.73 5.33
CA HIS A 332 5.00 -16.97 4.55
C HIS A 332 5.42 -15.65 5.22
N CYS A 333 4.46 -14.89 5.78
CA CYS A 333 4.68 -13.53 6.30
C CYS A 333 4.04 -13.36 7.68
N ALA A 334 4.77 -12.79 8.65
CA ALA A 334 4.17 -12.38 9.92
C ALA A 334 3.36 -11.09 9.77
N VAL A 335 3.90 -10.10 9.05
CA VAL A 335 3.21 -8.85 8.67
C VAL A 335 3.39 -8.59 7.18
N THR A 336 2.34 -8.08 6.52
CA THR A 336 2.41 -7.66 5.12
C THR A 336 2.21 -6.15 4.96
N LEU A 337 3.16 -5.48 4.33
CA LEU A 337 3.06 -4.07 3.95
C LEU A 337 2.57 -3.97 2.51
N ILE A 338 1.37 -3.44 2.29
CA ILE A 338 0.82 -3.17 0.96
C ILE A 338 1.09 -1.70 0.64
N ALA A 339 2.07 -1.47 -0.22
CA ALA A 339 2.65 -0.17 -0.51
C ALA A 339 2.20 0.37 -1.87
N SER A 340 1.75 1.61 -1.89
CA SER A 340 1.33 2.35 -3.09
C SER A 340 1.84 3.78 -2.98
N SER A 341 2.24 4.43 -4.07
CA SER A 341 2.61 5.85 -3.98
C SER A 341 1.42 6.73 -3.58
N TRP A 342 0.22 6.37 -4.05
CA TRP A 342 -1.02 7.06 -3.72
C TRP A 342 -1.70 6.52 -2.46
N GLN A 343 -2.37 7.41 -1.72
CA GLN A 343 -3.21 7.03 -0.58
C GLN A 343 -4.35 6.11 -0.99
N LEU A 344 -4.48 4.97 -0.29
CA LEU A 344 -5.49 3.95 -0.61
C LEU A 344 -6.85 4.20 0.05
N LEU A 345 -6.84 4.57 1.35
CA LEU A 345 -8.06 4.57 2.16
C LEU A 345 -8.48 5.94 2.70
N LEU A 346 -7.52 6.77 3.10
CA LEU A 346 -7.77 8.08 3.71
C LEU A 346 -8.00 9.10 2.60
N SER A 347 -9.23 9.15 2.09
CA SER A 347 -9.58 9.89 0.87
C SER A 347 -10.37 11.19 1.11
N ASP A 348 -10.61 11.58 2.36
CA ASP A 348 -11.52 12.68 2.65
C ASP A 348 -10.86 14.04 2.35
N ASN A 349 -11.51 14.83 1.47
CA ASN A 349 -11.21 16.22 1.13
C ASN A 349 -9.72 16.53 0.88
N LYS A 350 -9.08 15.76 0.01
CA LYS A 350 -7.66 15.95 -0.33
C LYS A 350 -7.48 16.61 -1.70
N PRO A 351 -6.53 17.53 -1.87
CA PRO A 351 -6.28 18.22 -3.14
C PRO A 351 -5.30 17.47 -4.05
N PHE A 352 -5.14 16.15 -3.90
CA PHE A 352 -4.09 15.38 -4.56
C PHE A 352 -4.57 13.98 -4.99
N GLU A 353 -3.81 13.32 -5.85
CA GLU A 353 -4.20 12.07 -6.50
C GLU A 353 -4.32 10.88 -5.53
N GLY A 354 -5.11 9.87 -5.91
CA GLY A 354 -5.54 8.84 -4.98
C GLY A 354 -6.29 7.68 -5.58
N TRP A 355 -6.38 6.59 -4.82
CA TRP A 355 -7.20 5.43 -5.17
C TRP A 355 -8.70 5.72 -5.21
N ASP A 356 -9.14 6.78 -4.53
CA ASP A 356 -10.51 7.31 -4.58
C ASP A 356 -10.92 7.78 -5.98
N LEU A 357 -9.97 8.18 -6.83
CA LEU A 357 -10.22 8.47 -8.25
C LEU A 357 -10.51 7.19 -9.07
N TYR A 358 -10.21 6.01 -8.54
CA TYR A 358 -10.40 4.71 -9.20
C TYR A 358 -11.22 3.76 -8.31
N PRO A 359 -12.51 4.08 -8.06
CA PRO A 359 -13.33 3.40 -7.05
C PRO A 359 -13.50 1.90 -7.32
N ALA A 360 -13.54 1.48 -8.59
CA ALA A 360 -13.60 0.06 -8.96
C ALA A 360 -12.30 -0.67 -8.62
N SER A 361 -11.14 -0.06 -8.88
CA SER A 361 -9.83 -0.61 -8.50
C SER A 361 -9.67 -0.72 -6.99
N ARG A 362 -10.05 0.31 -6.23
CA ARG A 362 -10.06 0.30 -4.77
C ARG A 362 -10.98 -0.80 -4.22
N SER A 363 -12.19 -0.92 -4.76
CA SER A 363 -13.14 -1.96 -4.36
C SER A 363 -12.60 -3.36 -4.65
N ARG A 364 -11.98 -3.55 -5.83
CA ARG A 364 -11.35 -4.82 -6.22
C ARG A 364 -10.25 -5.25 -5.26
N LEU A 365 -9.36 -4.33 -4.86
CA LEU A 365 -8.32 -4.62 -3.86
C LEU A 365 -8.91 -5.09 -2.53
N LEU A 366 -9.91 -4.37 -2.01
CA LEU A 366 -10.57 -4.72 -0.76
C LEU A 366 -11.31 -6.06 -0.85
N LEU A 367 -11.93 -6.35 -1.99
CA LEU A 367 -12.59 -7.63 -2.25
C LEU A 367 -11.57 -8.78 -2.34
N LEU A 368 -10.38 -8.57 -2.93
CA LEU A 368 -9.31 -9.56 -2.94
C LEU A 368 -8.81 -9.87 -1.53
N LEU A 369 -8.54 -8.84 -0.71
CA LEU A 369 -8.15 -9.03 0.69
C LEU A 369 -9.21 -9.84 1.46
N LYS A 370 -10.49 -9.54 1.24
CA LYS A 370 -11.59 -10.29 1.84
C LYS A 370 -11.68 -11.72 1.31
N ARG A 371 -11.54 -11.92 0.00
CA ARG A 371 -11.64 -13.23 -0.68
C ARG A 371 -10.58 -14.19 -0.15
N TYR A 372 -9.33 -13.73 -0.07
CA TYR A 372 -8.20 -14.53 0.40
C TYR A 372 -8.01 -14.48 1.93
N LYS A 373 -8.90 -13.77 2.63
CA LYS A 373 -8.87 -13.60 4.09
C LYS A 373 -7.50 -13.16 4.58
N VAL A 374 -6.87 -12.22 3.86
CA VAL A 374 -5.54 -11.73 4.21
C VAL A 374 -5.59 -11.10 5.61
N GLU A 375 -4.67 -11.52 6.48
CA GLU A 375 -4.54 -11.07 7.86
C GLU A 375 -3.21 -10.34 8.06
N HIS A 376 -3.10 -9.55 9.14
CA HIS A 376 -1.87 -8.84 9.54
C HIS A 376 -1.23 -7.97 8.44
N PHE A 377 -2.04 -7.15 7.77
CA PHE A 377 -1.54 -6.22 6.75
C PHE A 377 -1.65 -4.76 7.17
N VAL A 378 -0.74 -3.94 6.64
CA VAL A 378 -0.72 -2.48 6.79
C VAL A 378 -0.64 -1.86 5.41
N PHE A 379 -1.46 -0.84 5.17
CA PHE A 379 -1.35 -0.02 3.97
C PHE A 379 -0.33 1.10 4.20
N LEU A 380 0.61 1.24 3.27
CA LEU A 380 1.59 2.32 3.26
C LEU A 380 1.41 3.18 2.00
N SER A 381 1.49 4.50 2.17
CA SER A 381 1.39 5.45 1.07
C SER A 381 2.19 6.73 1.27
N GLY A 382 2.58 7.35 0.14
CA GLY A 382 3.27 8.64 0.09
C GLY A 382 2.41 9.74 -0.55
N HIS A 383 3.04 10.57 -1.38
CA HIS A 383 2.47 11.65 -2.21
C HIS A 383 1.89 12.86 -1.45
N ALA A 384 1.25 12.67 -0.30
CA ALA A 384 0.49 13.70 0.40
C ALA A 384 1.31 14.80 1.09
N GLU A 385 2.65 14.65 1.20
CA GLU A 385 3.56 15.53 1.96
C GLU A 385 3.12 15.79 3.43
N LEU A 386 2.26 14.93 3.98
CA LEU A 386 1.71 14.99 5.34
C LEU A 386 1.61 13.59 5.96
N GLY A 387 1.87 13.49 7.27
CA GLY A 387 1.69 12.26 8.03
C GLY A 387 0.24 12.03 8.44
N LYS A 388 -0.35 10.89 8.06
CA LYS A 388 -1.69 10.46 8.49
C LYS A 388 -1.67 8.99 8.90
N LEU A 389 -2.32 8.67 10.01
CA LEU A 389 -2.52 7.29 10.47
C LEU A 389 -4.03 7.00 10.52
N GLY A 390 -4.42 5.88 9.92
CA GLY A 390 -5.81 5.41 9.92
C GLY A 390 -5.88 3.98 10.43
N VAL A 391 -6.92 3.68 11.22
CA VAL A 391 -7.20 2.31 11.69
C VAL A 391 -8.48 1.83 11.03
N VAL A 392 -8.37 0.76 10.24
CA VAL A 392 -9.53 0.12 9.63
C VAL A 392 -9.98 -1.00 10.54
N ARG A 393 -11.19 -0.89 11.06
CA ARG A 393 -11.81 -1.96 11.83
C ARG A 393 -12.71 -2.77 10.91
N ARG A 394 -12.59 -4.09 10.98
CA ARG A 394 -13.56 -4.99 10.33
C ARG A 394 -14.90 -4.80 11.05
N ALA A 395 -15.93 -4.38 10.32
CA ALA A 395 -17.27 -4.29 10.88
C ALA A 395 -17.67 -5.67 11.43
N SER A 396 -17.98 -5.72 12.72
CA SER A 396 -18.59 -6.88 13.35
C SER A 396 -20.07 -6.93 12.99
N LYS A 397 -20.69 -8.12 13.11
CA LYS A 397 -22.13 -8.28 12.86
C LYS A 397 -23.01 -7.37 13.76
N ARG A 398 -22.46 -6.84 14.87
CA ARG A 398 -23.12 -5.88 15.77
C ARG A 398 -23.05 -4.44 15.27
N ASP A 399 -22.09 -4.11 14.40
CA ASP A 399 -21.92 -2.77 13.84
C ASP A 399 -22.88 -2.53 12.65
N ILE A 400 -23.51 -3.59 12.13
CA ILE A 400 -24.52 -3.53 11.08
C ILE A 400 -25.90 -3.75 11.73
N CYS A 401 -26.26 -2.89 12.68
CA CYS A 401 -27.65 -2.72 13.07
C CYS A 401 -28.22 -1.55 12.27
N PHE A 402 -29.04 -1.84 11.26
CA PHE A 402 -29.90 -0.84 10.64
C PHE A 402 -30.99 -0.47 11.65
N GLY A 403 -30.71 0.55 12.47
CA GLY A 403 -31.74 1.26 13.21
C GLY A 403 -32.61 2.02 12.22
N GLY A 404 -33.69 1.39 11.77
CA GLY A 404 -34.76 2.07 11.07
C GLY A 404 -35.44 3.05 12.03
N HIS A 405 -34.96 4.28 12.06
CA HIS A 405 -35.77 5.42 12.49
C HIS A 405 -35.97 6.34 11.30
N THR A 406 -37.16 6.25 10.73
CA THR A 406 -37.81 7.35 10.01
C THR A 406 -37.78 8.59 10.89
N ALA A 407 -36.87 9.51 10.61
CA ALA A 407 -36.93 10.88 11.10
C ALA A 407 -37.01 11.80 9.87
N ALA A 408 -38.16 12.47 9.74
CA ALA A 408 -38.41 13.53 8.78
C ALA A 408 -37.40 14.70 8.97
N PRO A 409 -37.17 15.53 7.93
CA PRO A 409 -36.14 16.55 7.98
C PRO A 409 -36.63 17.75 8.80
N ALA A 410 -36.15 17.86 10.05
CA ALA A 410 -36.20 19.10 10.80
C ALA A 410 -34.77 19.65 10.86
N GLY A 411 -34.57 20.83 10.29
CA GLY A 411 -33.27 21.48 10.20
C GLY A 411 -32.70 21.84 11.57
N SER A 412 -31.39 21.69 11.69
CA SER A 412 -30.60 22.29 12.76
C SER A 412 -29.17 22.54 12.28
N LEU A 413 -28.97 23.71 11.66
CA LEU A 413 -27.68 24.39 11.64
C LEU A 413 -27.40 24.92 13.05
N PRO A 414 -26.25 24.65 13.68
CA PRO A 414 -25.78 25.49 14.77
C PRO A 414 -25.21 26.78 14.16
N ARG A 415 -25.95 27.89 14.31
CA ARG A 415 -25.40 29.24 14.19
C ARG A 415 -24.70 29.56 15.51
N GLU A 416 -23.36 29.59 15.51
CA GLU A 416 -22.62 30.39 16.48
C GLU A 416 -22.20 31.72 15.83
N PRO A 417 -22.42 32.87 16.49
CA PRO A 417 -22.00 34.17 15.97
C PRO A 417 -20.50 34.41 16.22
N LEU A 418 -19.78 34.74 15.13
CA LEU A 418 -18.40 35.23 15.17
C LEU A 418 -18.35 36.62 15.84
N PHE A 419 -17.71 36.70 17.00
CA PHE A 419 -17.27 37.97 17.59
C PHE A 419 -15.98 38.44 16.90
N LEU A 420 -16.05 39.61 16.25
CA LEU A 420 -14.87 40.35 15.76
C LEU A 420 -14.30 41.20 16.91
N PRO A 421 -12.97 41.17 17.17
CA PRO A 421 -12.36 42.12 18.08
C PRO A 421 -12.21 43.50 17.42
N SER A 422 -12.60 44.53 18.16
CA SER A 422 -12.52 45.95 17.80
C SER A 422 -11.08 46.43 17.64
N LEU A 423 -10.79 47.06 16.51
CA LEU A 423 -9.62 47.93 16.34
C LEU A 423 -9.82 49.21 17.15
N SER A 424 -8.89 49.50 18.07
CA SER A 424 -8.74 50.83 18.68
C SER A 424 -7.66 51.62 17.93
N PRO A 425 -7.84 52.93 17.72
CA PRO A 425 -6.95 53.74 16.89
C PRO A 425 -5.77 54.27 17.70
N LEU A 426 -4.58 54.24 17.07
CA LEU A 426 -3.56 55.30 17.10
C LEU A 426 -2.51 55.02 16.03
#